data_AF-A0A9P6SUC6-F1
#
_entry.id   AF-A0A9P6SUC6-F1
#
_cell.length_a   1.000
_cell.length_b   1.000
_cell.length_c   1.000
_cell.angle_alpha   90.00
_cell.angle_beta   90.00
_cell.angle_gamma   90.00
#
_symmetry.space_group_name_H-M   'P 1'
#
loop_
_entity.id
_entity.type
_entity.pdbx_description
1 polymer ?
#
loop_
_entity_poly.entity_id
_entity_poly.type
_entity_poly.pdbx_seq_one_letter_code
_entity_poly.pdbx_strand_id
1 'polypeptide(L)'
;MATKKTKDFKDYLKELDDPKNKSGINYDLPEKPTPLQVAKYDICQNILAYQQDNDLSDEDLAEKVNLTIPELEEILYCQIDKFTLDRLMTYANALFSPQQVKVVIENQKSNKNHNLYVR
;
A
#
# COMPACT_ATOMS: atom_id res chain seq x y z
N MET A 1 35.97 10.81 8.48
CA MET A 1 34.59 10.87 9.03
C MET A 1 33.91 12.07 8.41
N ALA A 2 33.02 11.87 7.43
CA ALA A 2 32.31 12.96 6.77
C ALA A 2 31.13 13.39 7.67
N THR A 3 31.20 14.59 8.22
CA THR A 3 30.10 15.22 8.96
C THR A 3 28.95 15.49 7.99
N LYS A 4 27.90 14.66 8.07
CA LYS A 4 26.64 14.86 7.34
C LYS A 4 26.08 16.22 7.79
N LYS A 5 26.11 17.22 6.91
CA LYS A 5 25.52 18.55 7.14
C LYS A 5 24.05 18.34 7.48
N THR A 6 23.67 18.56 8.73
CA THR A 6 22.27 18.55 9.16
C THR A 6 21.58 19.69 8.44
N LYS A 7 20.78 19.37 7.42
CA LYS A 7 19.92 20.36 6.74
C LYS A 7 18.99 20.96 7.79
N ASP A 8 18.76 22.26 7.75
CA ASP A 8 17.79 22.89 8.65
C ASP A 8 16.43 22.20 8.44
N PHE A 9 15.74 21.86 9.53
CA PHE A 9 14.47 21.11 9.46
C PHE A 9 13.44 21.81 8.56
N LYS A 10 13.43 23.15 8.50
CA LYS A 10 12.53 23.91 7.61
C LYS A 10 12.87 23.73 6.15
N ASP A 11 14.15 23.62 5.81
CA ASP A 11 14.59 23.42 4.43
C ASP A 11 14.33 21.98 3.96
N TYR A 12 14.31 21.02 4.89
CA TYR A 12 13.84 19.67 4.63
C TYR A 12 12.32 19.63 4.37
N LEU A 13 11.51 20.27 5.22
CA LEU A 13 10.06 20.35 5.00
C LEU A 13 9.71 21.01 3.65
N LYS A 14 10.36 22.11 3.29
CA LYS A 14 10.17 22.75 1.97
C LYS A 14 10.49 21.86 0.79
N GLU A 15 11.46 20.94 0.94
CA GLU A 15 11.81 19.97 -0.09
C GLU A 15 10.76 18.87 -0.21
N LEU A 16 10.15 18.44 0.91
CA LEU A 16 9.02 17.50 0.90
C LEU A 16 7.75 18.13 0.30
N ASP A 17 7.53 19.42 0.57
CA ASP A 17 6.38 20.18 0.05
C ASP A 17 6.53 20.58 -1.43
N ASP A 18 7.71 20.40 -2.04
CA ASP A 18 7.91 20.72 -3.46
C ASP A 18 7.11 19.74 -4.33
N PRO A 19 6.11 20.18 -5.12
CA PRO A 19 5.36 19.29 -6.00
C PRO A 19 6.21 18.62 -7.10
N LYS A 20 7.44 19.07 -7.33
CA LYS A 20 8.42 18.42 -8.22
C LYS A 20 9.18 17.30 -7.53
N ASN A 21 9.22 17.27 -6.20
CA ASN A 21 9.80 16.17 -5.45
C ASN A 21 8.82 15.00 -5.46
N LYS A 22 9.06 14.03 -6.36
CA LYS A 22 8.25 12.81 -6.47
C LYS A 22 8.79 11.65 -5.64
N SER A 23 9.87 11.87 -4.89
CA SER A 23 10.45 10.85 -4.00
C SER A 23 9.77 10.91 -2.64
N GLY A 24 9.49 9.74 -2.03
CA GLY A 24 8.90 9.69 -0.70
C GLY A 24 7.40 10.00 -0.61
N ILE A 25 6.67 10.03 -1.74
CA ILE A 25 5.22 10.26 -1.72
C ILE A 25 4.50 8.92 -1.54
N ASN A 26 3.75 8.78 -0.44
CA ASN A 26 2.75 7.72 -0.29
C ASN A 26 1.56 8.03 -1.19
N TYR A 27 1.20 7.08 -2.06
CA TYR A 27 0.05 7.18 -2.93
C TYR A 27 -1.20 6.74 -2.18
N ASP A 28 -2.25 7.54 -2.24
CA ASP A 28 -3.57 7.18 -1.71
C ASP A 28 -4.43 6.51 -2.80
N LEU A 29 -5.49 5.84 -2.37
CA LEU A 29 -6.52 5.32 -3.27
C LEU A 29 -7.24 6.47 -3.99
N PRO A 30 -7.71 6.26 -5.23
CA PRO A 30 -8.59 7.24 -5.90
C PRO A 30 -9.93 7.35 -5.16
N GLU A 31 -10.67 8.46 -5.36
CA GLU A 31 -11.95 8.74 -4.65
C GLU A 31 -12.99 7.61 -4.70
N LYS A 32 -12.96 6.79 -5.76
CA LYS A 32 -13.86 5.65 -5.95
C LYS A 32 -13.06 4.42 -6.36
N PRO A 33 -12.35 3.77 -5.41
CA PRO A 33 -11.47 2.68 -5.74
C PRO A 33 -12.28 1.42 -6.10
N THR A 34 -11.78 0.66 -7.05
CA THR A 34 -12.31 -0.68 -7.33
C THR A 34 -11.91 -1.64 -6.20
N PRO A 35 -12.65 -2.75 -5.98
CA PRO A 35 -12.26 -3.77 -5.01
C PRO A 35 -10.84 -4.31 -5.23
N LEU A 36 -10.39 -4.39 -6.48
CA LEU A 36 -9.02 -4.80 -6.82
C LEU A 36 -7.99 -3.78 -6.35
N GLN A 37 -8.25 -2.48 -6.52
CA GLN A 37 -7.34 -1.43 -6.04
C GLN A 37 -7.24 -1.45 -4.51
N VAL A 38 -8.37 -1.58 -3.81
CA VAL A 38 -8.41 -1.73 -2.35
C VAL A 38 -7.56 -2.92 -1.92
N ALA A 39 -7.78 -4.10 -2.53
CA ALA A 39 -7.03 -5.30 -2.17
C ALA A 39 -5.51 -5.15 -2.38
N LYS A 40 -5.07 -4.53 -3.48
CA LYS A 40 -3.64 -4.26 -3.71
C LYS A 40 -3.08 -3.28 -2.69
N TYR A 41 -3.82 -2.22 -2.39
CA TYR A 41 -3.43 -1.20 -1.43
C TYR A 41 -3.27 -1.78 -0.02
N ASP A 42 -4.24 -2.58 0.42
CA ASP A 42 -4.19 -3.27 1.71
C ASP A 42 -2.96 -4.18 1.82
N ILE A 43 -2.58 -4.88 0.74
CA ILE A 43 -1.36 -5.70 0.74
C ILE A 43 -0.11 -4.82 0.90
N CYS A 44 0.01 -3.72 0.17
CA CYS A 44 1.12 -2.78 0.33
C CYS A 44 1.21 -2.24 1.76
N GLN A 45 0.07 -1.84 2.34
CA GLN A 45 0.00 -1.36 3.74
C GLN A 45 0.42 -2.45 4.74
N ASN A 46 -0.01 -3.70 4.54
CA ASN A 46 0.40 -4.80 5.39
C ASN A 46 1.91 -5.07 5.30
N ILE A 47 2.51 -4.98 4.11
CA ILE A 47 3.97 -5.13 3.93
C ILE A 47 4.72 -3.99 4.65
N LEU A 48 4.25 -2.75 4.55
CA LEU A 48 4.82 -1.62 5.27
C LEU A 48 4.69 -1.81 6.80
N ALA A 49 3.53 -2.24 7.28
CA ALA A 49 3.32 -2.54 8.69
C ALA A 49 4.26 -3.65 9.18
N TYR A 50 4.46 -4.71 8.38
CA TYR A 50 5.43 -5.76 8.69
C TYR A 50 6.85 -5.21 8.85
N GLN A 51 7.28 -4.32 7.95
CA GLN A 51 8.58 -3.68 8.03
C GLN A 51 8.76 -2.97 9.37
N GLN A 52 7.77 -2.16 9.74
CA GLN A 52 7.76 -1.34 10.95
C GLN A 52 7.71 -2.19 12.22
N ASP A 53 6.82 -3.18 12.26
CA ASP A 53 6.63 -4.06 13.41
C ASP A 53 7.86 -4.95 13.70
N ASN A 54 8.73 -5.13 12.71
CA ASN A 54 9.95 -5.94 12.82
C ASN A 54 11.24 -5.11 12.77
N ASP A 55 11.16 -3.78 12.80
CA ASP A 55 12.30 -2.85 12.74
C ASP A 55 13.27 -3.16 11.57
N LEU A 56 12.75 -3.55 10.41
CA LEU A 56 13.57 -3.91 9.25
C LEU A 56 13.99 -2.68 8.45
N SER A 57 15.23 -2.64 7.99
CA SER A 57 15.62 -1.66 6.97
C SER A 57 15.00 -2.01 5.61
N ASP A 58 15.02 -1.05 4.67
CA ASP A 58 14.59 -1.29 3.29
C ASP A 58 15.43 -2.41 2.65
N GLU A 59 16.74 -2.47 2.93
CA GLU A 59 17.63 -3.52 2.44
C GLU A 59 17.25 -4.92 2.96
N ASP A 60 17.01 -5.04 4.27
CA ASP A 60 16.64 -6.31 4.89
C ASP A 60 15.32 -6.84 4.35
N LEU A 61 14.34 -5.94 4.18
CA LEU A 61 13.05 -6.30 3.61
C LEU A 61 13.17 -6.67 2.13
N ALA A 62 13.93 -5.90 1.35
CA ALA A 62 14.14 -6.15 -0.07
C ALA A 62 14.78 -7.52 -0.32
N GLU A 63 15.75 -7.91 0.51
CA GLU A 63 16.35 -9.25 0.48
C GLU A 63 15.31 -10.33 0.79
N LYS A 64 14.48 -10.15 1.83
CA LYS A 64 13.43 -11.11 2.22
C LYS A 64 12.41 -11.37 1.12
N VAL A 65 12.01 -10.34 0.37
CA VAL A 65 11.03 -10.49 -0.72
C VAL A 65 11.66 -10.62 -2.10
N ASN A 66 13.00 -10.71 -2.17
CA ASN A 66 13.79 -10.81 -3.40
C ASN A 66 13.46 -9.71 -4.42
N LEU A 67 13.50 -8.46 -3.97
CA LEU A 67 13.32 -7.26 -4.78
C LEU A 67 14.55 -6.36 -4.75
N THR A 68 14.67 -5.49 -5.75
CA THR A 68 15.59 -4.35 -5.65
C THR A 68 15.00 -3.28 -4.71
N ILE A 69 15.85 -2.45 -4.11
CA ILE A 69 15.40 -1.35 -3.23
C ILE A 69 14.37 -0.44 -3.93
N PRO A 70 14.58 0.00 -5.20
CA PRO A 70 13.58 0.84 -5.87
C PRO A 70 12.23 0.13 -6.09
N GLU A 71 12.23 -1.16 -6.39
CA GLU A 71 10.97 -1.92 -6.52
C GLU A 71 10.26 -2.08 -5.17
N LEU A 72 11.02 -2.28 -4.09
CA LEU A 72 10.45 -2.31 -2.75
C LEU A 72 9.83 -0.96 -2.39
N GLU A 73 10.54 0.15 -2.62
CA GLU A 73 10.04 1.49 -2.36
C GLU A 73 8.71 1.74 -3.08
N GLU A 74 8.55 1.28 -4.32
CA GLU A 74 7.26 1.40 -5.03
C GLU A 74 6.12 0.67 -4.31
N ILE A 75 6.40 -0.45 -3.62
CA ILE A 75 5.42 -1.17 -2.78
C ILE A 75 5.15 -0.39 -1.49
N LEU A 76 6.21 0.06 -0.79
CA LEU A 76 6.10 0.79 0.47
C LEU A 76 5.34 2.11 0.31
N TYR A 77 5.51 2.76 -0.85
CA TYR A 77 4.77 3.96 -1.24
C TYR A 77 3.40 3.68 -1.87
N CYS A 78 2.93 2.43 -1.90
CA CYS A 78 1.63 2.03 -2.40
C CYS A 78 1.34 2.41 -3.87
N GLN A 79 2.33 2.31 -4.76
CA GLN A 79 2.15 2.55 -6.20
C GLN A 79 1.45 1.36 -6.89
N ILE A 80 0.19 1.08 -6.47
CA ILE A 80 -0.58 -0.13 -6.80
C ILE A 80 -0.78 -0.39 -8.30
N ASP A 81 -0.68 0.64 -9.14
CA ASP A 81 -0.82 0.52 -10.60
C ASP A 81 0.39 -0.17 -11.26
N LYS A 82 1.54 -0.22 -10.58
CA LYS A 82 2.76 -0.87 -11.07
C LYS A 82 2.77 -2.39 -10.84
N PHE A 83 1.89 -2.90 -9.99
CA PHE A 83 1.90 -4.30 -9.60
C PHE A 83 0.59 -5.00 -9.91
N THR A 84 0.67 -6.26 -10.34
CA THR A 84 -0.48 -7.17 -10.36
C THR A 84 -0.77 -7.67 -8.95
N LEU A 85 -2.02 -8.09 -8.70
CA LEU A 85 -2.38 -8.67 -7.41
C LEU A 85 -1.54 -9.93 -7.10
N ASP A 86 -1.31 -10.76 -8.11
CA ASP A 86 -0.51 -11.99 -8.02
C ASP A 86 0.94 -11.73 -7.58
N ARG A 87 1.60 -10.69 -8.14
CA ARG A 87 2.95 -10.28 -7.70
C ARG A 87 2.94 -9.82 -6.25
N LEU A 88 1.98 -8.99 -5.85
CA LEU A 88 1.87 -8.52 -4.46
C LEU A 88 1.64 -9.68 -3.49
N MET A 89 0.79 -10.65 -3.85
CA MET A 89 0.57 -11.86 -3.05
C MET A 89 1.85 -12.69 -2.93
N THR A 90 2.67 -12.78 -3.98
CA THR A 90 3.96 -13.48 -3.93
C THR A 90 4.89 -12.87 -2.87
N TYR A 91 5.01 -11.54 -2.85
CA TYR A 91 5.85 -10.86 -1.84
C TYR A 91 5.25 -10.96 -0.44
N ALA A 92 3.94 -10.79 -0.31
CA ALA A 92 3.25 -10.97 0.95
C ALA A 92 3.50 -12.39 1.50
N ASN A 93 3.41 -13.43 0.66
CA ASN A 93 3.65 -14.84 1.04
C ASN A 93 5.05 -15.11 1.60
N ALA A 94 6.04 -14.31 1.23
CA ALA A 94 7.38 -14.40 1.83
C ALA A 94 7.43 -13.86 3.26
N LEU A 95 6.47 -13.01 3.66
CA LEU A 95 6.47 -12.31 4.95
C LEU A 95 5.44 -12.84 5.94
N PHE A 96 4.22 -13.13 5.48
CA PHE A 96 3.12 -13.58 6.34
C PHE A 96 2.85 -15.07 6.10
N SER A 97 2.92 -15.88 7.15
CA SER A 97 2.55 -17.29 7.04
C SER A 97 1.74 -17.74 8.27
N PRO A 98 0.60 -18.43 8.06
CA PRO A 98 -0.04 -18.77 6.79
C PRO A 98 -0.97 -17.65 6.26
N GLN A 99 -1.11 -17.53 4.93
CA GLN A 99 -2.05 -16.60 4.28
C GLN A 99 -3.24 -17.29 3.64
N GLN A 100 -4.38 -16.60 3.59
CA GLN A 100 -5.61 -17.08 2.96
C GLN A 100 -6.30 -15.94 2.20
N VAL A 101 -6.76 -16.22 0.98
CA VAL A 101 -7.62 -15.31 0.20
C VAL A 101 -9.07 -15.72 0.41
N LYS A 102 -9.93 -14.75 0.76
CA LYS A 102 -11.37 -14.97 0.91
C LYS A 102 -12.14 -14.09 -0.07
N VAL A 103 -13.12 -14.67 -0.75
CA VAL A 103 -14.10 -13.95 -1.56
C VAL A 103 -15.32 -13.69 -0.70
N VAL A 104 -15.67 -12.42 -0.52
CA VAL A 104 -16.87 -12.00 0.22
C VAL A 104 -17.95 -11.61 -0.78
N ILE A 105 -19.12 -12.25 -0.69
CA ILE A 105 -20.28 -11.94 -1.52
C ILE A 105 -21.26 -11.12 -0.67
N GLU A 106 -21.38 -9.84 -0.97
CA GLU A 106 -22.42 -9.01 -0.37
C GLU A 106 -23.77 -9.28 -1.05
N ASN A 107 -24.67 -9.96 -0.34
CA ASN A 107 -26.05 -10.09 -0.79
C ASN A 107 -26.71 -8.71 -0.74
N GLN A 108 -26.88 -8.06 -1.89
CA GLN A 108 -27.69 -6.86 -1.98
C GLN A 108 -29.12 -7.23 -1.58
N LYS A 109 -29.52 -6.85 -0.36
CA LYS A 109 -30.93 -6.94 0.06
C LYS A 109 -31.73 -6.09 -0.91
N SER A 110 -32.49 -6.72 -1.81
CA SER A 110 -33.44 -6.00 -2.64
C SER A 110 -34.45 -5.35 -1.69
N ASN A 111 -34.35 -4.05 -1.49
CA ASN A 111 -35.34 -3.28 -0.76
C ASN A 111 -36.56 -3.12 -1.66
N LYS A 112 -37.29 -4.22 -1.88
CA LYS A 112 -38.59 -4.20 -2.54
C LYS A 112 -39.60 -3.65 -1.52
N ASN A 113 -39.59 -2.35 -1.30
CA ASN A 113 -40.76 -1.65 -0.77
C ASN A 113 -41.84 -1.69 -1.87
N HIS A 114 -42.56 -2.81 -1.95
CA HIS A 114 -43.85 -2.83 -2.62
C HIS A 114 -44.79 -1.96 -1.80
N ASN A 115 -44.91 -0.69 -2.20
CA ASN A 115 -46.04 0.16 -1.84
C ASN A 115 -47.30 -0.48 -2.46
N LEU A 116 -47.91 -1.40 -1.72
CA LEU A 116 -49.28 -1.83 -1.96
C LEU A 116 -50.20 -0.70 -1.50
N TYR A 117 -50.43 0.28 -2.38
CA TYR A 117 -51.67 1.04 -2.33
C TYR A 117 -52.81 0.09 -2.69
N VAL A 118 -53.43 -0.50 -1.68
CA VAL A 118 -54.77 -1.05 -1.79
C VAL A 118 -55.73 0.11 -1.55
N ARG A 119 -56.65 0.23 -2.52
CA ARG A 119 -57.72 1.21 -2.71
C ARG A 119 -58.38 1.75 -1.45
#